data_AF-A0A6P0Z7K9-F1
#
_entry.id   AF-A0A6P0Z7K9-F1
#
_cell.length_a   1.000
_cell.length_b   1.000
_cell.length_c   1.000
_cell.angle_alpha   90.00
_cell.angle_beta   90.00
_cell.angle_gamma   90.00
#
_symmetry.space_group_name_H-M   'P 1'
#
loop_
_entity.id
_entity.type
_entity.pdbx_description
1 polymer ?
#
loop_
_entity_poly.entity_id
_entity_poly.type
_entity_poly.pdbx_seq_one_letter_code
_entity_poly.pdbx_strand_id
1 'polypeptide(L)'
;YRELAQISIEDVLPELLLPSVSKLFLDSAWLIGVKLAAGEVEVPSPLNGEIVAHLLNNHGDSLHRLRKQAKRVRYQMELFTDFYRFQYQEYLKDIKAIQSILGRIQDSVVLAAFLTDTIKSEMAVKLPTLATQLMTHRYQAWQEWRIIQQQYLHFSTRRDFYQEILQTVATPVQ
;
A
#
# COMPACT_ATOMS: atom_id res chain seq x y z
N TYR A 1 -17.31 37.27 7.42
CA TYR A 1 -17.38 36.48 6.17
C TYR A 1 -16.32 36.83 5.13
N ARG A 2 -15.71 38.04 5.11
CA ARG A 2 -14.64 38.39 4.14
C ARG A 2 -13.23 37.88 4.49
N GLU A 3 -12.96 37.50 5.74
CA GLU A 3 -11.61 37.07 6.16
C GLU A 3 -11.25 35.63 5.74
N LEU A 4 -12.23 34.72 5.65
CA LEU A 4 -12.00 33.34 5.16
C LEU A 4 -11.70 33.28 3.65
N ALA A 5 -12.03 34.33 2.89
CA ALA A 5 -11.81 34.39 1.44
C ALA A 5 -10.34 34.69 1.06
N GLN A 6 -9.47 34.92 2.04
CA GLN A 6 -8.03 35.18 1.85
C GLN A 6 -7.15 33.99 2.22
N ILE A 7 -7.73 32.85 2.63
CA ILE A 7 -6.96 31.65 2.95
C ILE A 7 -6.34 31.12 1.65
N SER A 8 -5.01 30.97 1.66
CA SER A 8 -4.27 30.45 0.52
C SER A 8 -4.54 28.96 0.39
N ILE A 9 -4.53 28.45 -0.85
CA ILE A 9 -4.77 27.01 -1.07
C ILE A 9 -3.78 26.16 -0.27
N GLU A 10 -2.53 26.62 -0.17
CA GLU A 10 -1.42 26.02 0.58
C GLU A 10 -1.74 25.77 2.06
N ASP A 11 -2.58 26.59 2.68
CA ASP A 11 -2.94 26.44 4.10
C ASP A 11 -3.99 25.33 4.30
N VAL A 12 -4.76 25.00 3.26
CA VAL A 12 -5.86 24.03 3.31
C VAL A 12 -5.43 22.64 2.82
N LEU A 13 -4.39 22.56 1.97
CA LEU A 13 -3.93 21.27 1.40
C LEU A 13 -3.63 20.19 2.46
N PRO A 14 -2.96 20.49 3.59
CA PRO A 14 -2.71 19.47 4.60
C PRO A 14 -4.01 18.91 5.20
N GLU A 15 -5.04 19.74 5.38
CA GLU A 15 -6.34 19.31 5.91
C GLU A 15 -7.07 18.35 4.96
N LEU A 16 -6.83 18.46 3.65
CA LEU A 16 -7.39 17.57 2.64
C LEU A 16 -6.66 16.22 2.56
N LEU A 17 -5.34 16.22 2.79
CA LEU A 17 -4.48 15.05 2.62
C LEU A 17 -4.32 14.20 3.89
N LEU A 18 -4.10 14.84 5.04
CA LEU A 18 -3.80 14.15 6.30
C LEU A 18 -4.85 13.11 6.71
N PRO A 19 -6.17 13.34 6.57
CA PRO A 19 -7.16 12.33 6.94
C PRO A 19 -7.02 11.03 6.13
N SER A 20 -6.72 11.14 4.84
CA SER A 20 -6.54 9.97 3.96
C SER A 20 -5.24 9.24 4.26
N VAL A 21 -4.14 9.96 4.50
CA VAL A 21 -2.85 9.35 4.87
C VAL A 21 -2.93 8.71 6.26
N SER A 22 -3.65 9.33 7.20
CA SER A 22 -3.97 8.74 8.49
C SER A 22 -4.73 7.43 8.36
N LYS A 23 -5.80 7.42 7.55
CA LYS A 23 -6.57 6.20 7.29
C LYS A 23 -5.74 5.10 6.63
N LEU A 24 -4.80 5.45 5.76
CA LEU A 24 -3.87 4.48 5.17
C LEU A 24 -3.00 3.80 6.23
N PHE A 25 -2.39 4.55 7.14
CA PHE A 25 -1.47 4.00 8.15
C PHE A 25 -2.15 3.32 9.33
N LEU A 26 -3.42 3.63 9.58
CA LEU A 26 -4.24 2.96 10.60
C LEU A 26 -4.82 1.62 10.14
N ASP A 27 -4.68 1.24 8.87
CA ASP A 27 -5.22 -0.03 8.39
C ASP A 27 -4.45 -1.22 9.00
N SER A 28 -5.18 -2.17 9.59
CA SER A 28 -4.59 -3.37 10.20
C SER A 28 -3.86 -4.27 9.22
N ALA A 29 -4.06 -4.10 7.91
CA ALA A 29 -3.37 -4.86 6.87
C ALA A 29 -1.84 -4.67 6.88
N TRP A 30 -1.33 -3.56 7.44
CA TRP A 30 0.11 -3.38 7.66
C TRP A 30 0.73 -4.41 8.60
N LEU A 31 -0.07 -5.07 9.45
CA LEU A 31 0.40 -6.05 10.42
C LEU A 31 0.33 -7.50 9.90
N ILE A 32 -0.16 -7.72 8.68
CA ILE A 32 -0.25 -9.08 8.11
C ILE A 32 1.16 -9.64 7.90
N GLY A 33 1.40 -10.84 8.42
CA GLY A 33 2.69 -11.53 8.27
C GLY A 33 3.80 -11.00 9.20
N VAL A 34 3.45 -10.19 10.20
CA VAL A 34 4.34 -9.67 11.24
C VAL A 34 3.99 -10.34 12.58
N LYS A 35 4.99 -10.77 13.35
CA LYS A 35 4.80 -11.13 14.76
C LYS A 35 5.17 -9.92 15.62
N LEU A 36 4.25 -9.46 16.46
CA LEU A 36 4.52 -8.42 17.44
C LEU A 36 5.00 -9.11 18.71
N ALA A 37 6.31 -9.08 18.97
CA ALA A 37 6.88 -9.55 20.23
C ALA A 37 7.35 -8.32 21.02
N ALA A 38 6.68 -8.02 22.13
CA ALA A 38 7.13 -7.04 23.13
C ALA A 38 7.67 -5.70 22.60
N GLY A 39 7.04 -5.11 21.58
CA GLY A 39 7.43 -3.80 21.01
C GLY A 39 8.46 -3.86 19.88
N GLU A 40 8.94 -5.06 19.52
CA GLU A 40 9.78 -5.32 18.36
C GLU A 40 9.00 -6.12 17.30
N VAL A 41 9.21 -5.76 16.04
CA VAL A 41 8.64 -6.45 14.87
C VAL A 41 9.50 -7.68 14.62
N GLU A 42 9.16 -8.80 15.26
CA GLU A 42 9.82 -10.08 14.96
C GLU A 42 9.33 -10.58 13.59
N VAL A 43 10.30 -10.76 12.69
CA VAL A 43 10.08 -11.38 11.39
C VAL A 43 10.05 -12.89 11.60
N PRO A 44 8.91 -13.58 11.41
CA PRO A 44 8.92 -15.04 11.48
C PRO A 44 9.86 -15.61 10.40
N SER A 45 10.58 -16.68 10.75
CA SER A 45 11.38 -17.55 9.87
C SER A 45 10.83 -17.66 8.45
N PRO A 46 11.68 -17.83 7.41
CA PRO A 46 11.30 -17.63 6.02
C PRO A 46 9.98 -18.33 5.69
N LEU A 47 8.95 -17.52 5.45
CA LEU A 47 7.66 -18.02 5.00
C LEU A 47 7.89 -18.68 3.64
N ASN A 48 7.70 -20.00 3.55
CA ASN A 48 7.75 -20.67 2.26
C ASN A 48 6.59 -20.19 1.36
N GLY A 49 6.67 -20.45 0.05
CA GLY A 49 5.67 -19.98 -0.91
C GLY A 49 4.23 -20.43 -0.59
N GLU A 50 4.07 -21.61 0.01
CA GLU A 50 2.78 -22.16 0.41
C GLU A 50 2.17 -21.41 1.60
N ILE A 51 2.94 -21.16 2.67
CA ILE A 51 2.48 -20.39 3.83
C ILE A 51 2.09 -18.97 3.39
N VAL A 52 2.88 -18.34 2.51
CA VAL A 52 2.53 -17.04 1.94
C VAL A 52 1.23 -17.11 1.16
N ALA A 53 1.04 -18.14 0.33
CA ALA A 53 -0.22 -18.31 -0.42
C ALA A 53 -1.43 -18.45 0.51
N HIS A 54 -1.33 -19.25 1.57
CA HIS A 54 -2.39 -19.39 2.57
C HIS A 54 -2.67 -18.07 3.32
N LEU A 55 -1.62 -17.38 3.77
CA LEU A 55 -1.74 -16.08 4.44
C LEU A 55 -2.47 -15.06 3.56
N LEU A 56 -2.07 -14.97 2.29
CA LEU A 56 -2.65 -14.03 1.33
C LEU A 56 -4.10 -14.35 0.98
N ASN A 57 -4.46 -15.64 0.89
CA ASN A 57 -5.85 -16.04 0.70
C ASN A 57 -6.71 -15.67 1.92
N ASN A 58 -6.21 -15.89 3.13
CA ASN A 58 -6.95 -15.61 4.36
C ASN A 58 -7.11 -14.11 4.65
N HIS A 59 -6.17 -13.28 4.19
CA HIS A 59 -6.18 -11.83 4.41
C HIS A 59 -6.40 -11.00 3.15
N GLY A 60 -6.88 -11.62 2.07
CA GLY A 60 -7.10 -10.97 0.77
C GLY A 60 -7.94 -9.70 0.87
N ASP A 61 -9.02 -9.73 1.64
CA ASP A 61 -9.90 -8.57 1.84
C ASP A 61 -9.22 -7.40 2.56
N SER A 62 -8.33 -7.71 3.51
CA SER A 62 -7.58 -6.68 4.25
C SER A 62 -6.54 -6.02 3.36
N LEU A 63 -5.79 -6.79 2.57
CA LEU A 63 -4.85 -6.25 1.59
C LEU A 63 -5.57 -5.48 0.47
N HIS A 64 -6.74 -5.95 0.05
CA HIS A 64 -7.58 -5.24 -0.92
C HIS A 64 -8.08 -3.90 -0.35
N ARG A 65 -8.48 -3.85 0.91
CA ARG A 65 -8.87 -2.60 1.58
C ARG A 65 -7.69 -1.62 1.65
N LEU A 66 -6.50 -2.09 2.03
CA LEU A 66 -5.29 -1.28 2.06
C LEU A 66 -4.94 -0.73 0.67
N ARG A 67 -5.01 -1.57 -0.38
CA ARG A 67 -4.83 -1.16 -1.78
C ARG A 67 -5.79 -0.02 -2.16
N LYS A 68 -7.06 -0.09 -1.75
CA LYS A 68 -8.04 0.98 -2.00
C LYS A 68 -7.66 2.28 -1.30
N GLN A 69 -7.15 2.23 -0.06
CA GLN A 69 -6.66 3.42 0.63
C GLN A 69 -5.43 4.00 -0.07
N ALA A 70 -4.46 3.16 -0.46
CA ALA A 70 -3.27 3.60 -1.18
C ALA A 70 -3.64 4.28 -2.51
N LYS A 71 -4.60 3.72 -3.26
CA LYS A 71 -5.13 4.34 -4.48
C LYS A 71 -5.75 5.71 -4.22
N ARG A 72 -6.52 5.85 -3.14
CA ARG A 72 -7.15 7.13 -2.75
C ARG A 72 -6.11 8.18 -2.39
N VAL A 73 -5.15 7.81 -1.54
CA VAL A 73 -4.04 8.69 -1.15
C VAL A 73 -3.25 9.12 -2.38
N ARG A 74 -2.90 8.19 -3.27
CA ARG A 74 -2.19 8.50 -4.52
C ARG A 74 -2.91 9.56 -5.33
N TYR A 75 -4.21 9.37 -5.59
CA TYR A 75 -4.96 10.30 -6.41
C TYR A 75 -5.03 11.69 -5.80
N GLN A 76 -5.25 11.79 -4.49
CA GLN A 76 -5.21 13.09 -3.84
C GLN A 76 -3.82 13.70 -3.90
N MET A 77 -2.78 12.88 -3.70
CA MET A 77 -1.43 13.39 -3.71
C MET A 77 -0.98 13.88 -5.10
N GLU A 78 -1.38 13.17 -6.16
CA GLU A 78 -1.12 13.53 -7.57
C GLU A 78 -1.70 14.90 -7.94
N LEU A 79 -2.80 15.33 -7.31
CA LEU A 79 -3.44 16.62 -7.60
C LEU A 79 -2.65 17.81 -7.08
N PHE A 80 -1.78 17.60 -6.08
CA PHE A 80 -1.15 18.70 -5.34
C PHE A 80 0.37 18.70 -5.46
N THR A 81 0.95 17.95 -6.40
CA THR A 81 2.42 17.81 -6.53
C THR A 81 3.14 19.15 -6.68
N ASP A 82 2.51 20.16 -7.26
CA ASP A 82 3.10 21.47 -7.53
C ASP A 82 3.22 22.34 -6.26
N PHE A 83 2.51 21.98 -5.20
CA PHE A 83 2.52 22.68 -3.90
C PHE A 83 3.44 22.04 -2.88
N TYR A 84 4.22 21.03 -3.28
CA TYR A 84 5.11 20.30 -2.39
C TYR A 84 6.50 20.14 -3.00
N ARG A 85 7.47 19.83 -2.13
CA ARG A 85 8.88 19.67 -2.52
C ARG A 85 9.14 18.27 -3.06
N PHE A 86 10.40 18.03 -3.44
CA PHE A 86 10.86 16.75 -3.96
C PHE A 86 10.55 15.56 -3.03
N GLN A 87 10.65 15.74 -1.71
CA GLN A 87 10.43 14.66 -0.74
C GLN A 87 8.98 14.11 -0.78
N TYR A 88 7.99 14.97 -1.01
CA TYR A 88 6.61 14.56 -1.29
C TYR A 88 6.48 13.66 -2.51
N GLN A 89 7.25 13.93 -3.58
CA GLN A 89 7.24 13.10 -4.79
C GLN A 89 7.82 11.70 -4.53
N GLU A 90 8.82 11.59 -3.66
CA GLU A 90 9.34 10.30 -3.21
C GLU A 90 8.28 9.52 -2.41
N TYR A 91 7.55 10.17 -1.51
CA TYR A 91 6.42 9.52 -0.84
C TYR A 91 5.31 9.11 -1.81
N LEU A 92 4.99 9.95 -2.81
CA LEU A 92 4.02 9.60 -3.85
C LEU A 92 4.46 8.36 -4.65
N LYS A 93 5.76 8.24 -4.94
CA LYS A 93 6.34 7.07 -5.59
C LYS A 93 6.20 5.81 -4.73
N ASP A 94 6.42 5.92 -3.42
CA ASP A 94 6.17 4.81 -2.51
C ASP A 94 4.70 4.40 -2.49
N ILE A 95 3.75 5.35 -2.42
CA ILE A 95 2.31 5.04 -2.49
C ILE A 95 1.94 4.37 -3.82
N LYS A 96 2.55 4.78 -4.94
CA LYS A 96 2.40 4.12 -6.25
C LYS A 96 2.90 2.67 -6.20
N ALA A 97 4.08 2.44 -5.60
CA ALA A 97 4.64 1.11 -5.43
C ALA A 97 3.73 0.23 -4.56
N ILE A 98 3.25 0.74 -3.42
CA ILE A 98 2.27 0.05 -2.55
C ILE A 98 1.04 -0.37 -3.34
N GLN A 99 0.42 0.57 -4.08
CA GLN A 99 -0.76 0.27 -4.89
C GLN A 99 -0.48 -0.82 -5.94
N SER A 100 0.66 -0.75 -6.61
CA SER A 100 1.06 -1.67 -7.68
C SER A 100 1.33 -3.08 -7.14
N ILE A 101 2.13 -3.19 -6.07
CA ILE A 101 2.48 -4.47 -5.44
C ILE A 101 1.23 -5.16 -4.89
N LEU A 102 0.40 -4.44 -4.12
CA LEU A 102 -0.85 -4.99 -3.60
C LEU A 102 -1.83 -5.35 -4.72
N GLY A 103 -1.78 -4.63 -5.85
CA GLY A 103 -2.49 -4.97 -7.07
C GLY A 103 -2.08 -6.34 -7.60
N ARG A 104 -0.78 -6.56 -7.83
CA ARG A 104 -0.25 -7.85 -8.30
C ARG A 104 -0.61 -9.02 -7.38
N ILE A 105 -0.56 -8.81 -6.06
CA ILE A 105 -0.97 -9.82 -5.08
C ILE A 105 -2.45 -10.17 -5.27
N GLN A 106 -3.33 -9.17 -5.30
CA GLN A 106 -4.75 -9.38 -5.45
C GLN A 106 -5.10 -10.02 -6.81
N ASP A 107 -4.53 -9.51 -7.89
CA ASP A 107 -4.82 -9.99 -9.25
C ASP A 107 -4.41 -11.46 -9.39
N SER A 108 -3.29 -11.87 -8.76
CA SER A 108 -2.87 -13.28 -8.68
C SER A 108 -3.88 -14.16 -7.91
N VAL A 109 -4.45 -13.67 -6.81
CA VAL A 109 -5.47 -14.40 -6.01
C VAL A 109 -6.77 -14.55 -6.80
N VAL A 110 -7.24 -13.45 -7.41
CA VAL A 110 -8.47 -13.43 -8.22
C VAL A 110 -8.34 -14.34 -9.44
N LEU A 111 -7.21 -14.30 -10.15
CA LEU A 111 -6.97 -15.16 -11.31
C LEU A 111 -6.94 -16.65 -10.93
N ALA A 112 -6.31 -17.01 -9.81
CA ALA A 112 -6.28 -18.39 -9.35
C ALA A 112 -7.70 -18.91 -9.00
N ALA A 113 -8.52 -18.08 -8.35
CA ALA A 113 -9.91 -18.41 -8.04
C ALA A 113 -10.75 -18.56 -9.31
N PHE A 114 -10.64 -17.61 -10.24
CA PHE A 114 -11.33 -17.64 -11.53
C PHE A 114 -11.00 -18.90 -12.35
N LEU A 115 -9.73 -19.26 -12.46
CA LEU A 115 -9.30 -20.45 -13.21
C LEU A 115 -9.78 -21.75 -12.56
N THR A 116 -9.73 -21.83 -11.23
CA THR A 116 -10.25 -22.99 -10.49
C THR A 116 -11.75 -23.16 -10.72
N ASP A 117 -12.51 -22.07 -10.69
CA ASP A 117 -13.95 -22.10 -10.98
C ASP A 117 -14.24 -22.44 -12.45
N THR A 118 -13.47 -21.89 -13.40
CA THR A 118 -13.68 -22.11 -14.83
C THR A 118 -13.40 -23.55 -15.26
N ILE A 119 -12.33 -24.14 -14.74
CA ILE A 119 -11.89 -25.51 -15.10
C ILE A 119 -12.64 -26.57 -14.27
N LYS A 120 -13.37 -26.16 -13.22
CA LYS A 120 -14.08 -27.03 -12.27
C LYS A 120 -13.18 -28.13 -11.67
N SER A 121 -11.91 -27.77 -11.48
CA SER A 121 -10.86 -28.65 -10.97
C SER A 121 -9.76 -27.79 -10.37
N GLU A 122 -8.98 -28.36 -9.44
CA GLU A 122 -7.81 -27.70 -8.91
C GLU A 122 -6.80 -27.38 -10.01
N MET A 123 -6.31 -26.14 -10.00
CA MET A 123 -5.30 -25.66 -10.94
C MET A 123 -4.02 -26.51 -10.89
N ALA A 124 -3.61 -26.95 -9.71
CA ALA A 124 -2.41 -27.78 -9.54
C ALA A 124 -2.48 -29.09 -10.33
N VAL A 125 -3.69 -29.61 -10.58
CA VAL A 125 -3.92 -30.87 -11.30
C VAL A 125 -3.97 -30.64 -12.81
N LYS A 126 -4.75 -29.64 -13.26
CA LYS A 126 -5.02 -29.44 -14.70
C LYS A 126 -4.01 -28.53 -15.39
N LEU A 127 -3.45 -27.57 -14.67
CA LEU A 127 -2.53 -26.55 -15.18
C LEU A 127 -1.32 -26.37 -14.22
N PRO A 128 -0.52 -27.43 -13.98
CA PRO A 128 0.54 -27.41 -12.97
C PRO A 128 1.58 -26.32 -13.23
N THR A 129 2.00 -26.13 -14.48
CA THR A 129 2.98 -25.09 -14.85
C THR A 129 2.47 -23.69 -14.52
N LEU A 130 1.20 -23.41 -14.84
CA LEU A 130 0.58 -22.12 -14.56
C LEU A 130 0.39 -21.90 -13.05
N ALA A 131 0.00 -22.94 -12.32
CA ALA A 131 -0.11 -22.90 -10.86
C ALA A 131 1.23 -22.52 -10.21
N THR A 132 2.32 -23.16 -10.64
CA THR A 132 3.68 -22.84 -10.18
C THR A 132 4.08 -21.40 -10.53
N GLN A 133 3.81 -20.93 -11.76
CA GLN A 133 4.12 -19.55 -12.15
C GLN A 133 3.35 -18.52 -11.33
N LEU A 134 2.05 -18.74 -11.09
CA LEU A 134 1.24 -17.85 -10.25
C LEU A 134 1.73 -17.81 -8.81
N MET A 135 2.11 -18.96 -8.25
CA MET A 135 2.69 -19.04 -6.91
C MET A 135 4.00 -18.26 -6.82
N THR A 136 4.91 -18.45 -7.77
CA THR A 136 6.19 -17.72 -7.83
C THR A 136 5.98 -16.21 -7.93
N HIS A 137 5.12 -15.76 -8.85
CA HIS A 137 4.84 -14.33 -9.02
C HIS A 137 4.21 -13.73 -7.76
N ARG A 138 3.30 -14.47 -7.10
CA ARG A 138 2.69 -14.05 -5.83
C ARG A 138 3.72 -13.92 -4.72
N TYR A 139 4.63 -14.90 -4.62
CA TYR A 139 5.70 -14.88 -3.64
C TYR A 139 6.68 -13.71 -3.86
N GLN A 140 7.05 -13.42 -5.11
CA GLN A 140 7.86 -12.25 -5.45
C GLN A 140 7.17 -10.94 -5.07
N ALA A 141 5.91 -10.77 -5.45
CA ALA A 141 5.13 -9.58 -5.07
C ALA A 141 5.01 -9.44 -3.55
N TRP A 142 4.89 -10.55 -2.82
CA TRP A 142 4.93 -10.54 -1.36
C TRP A 142 6.30 -10.09 -0.82
N GLN A 143 7.41 -10.57 -1.38
CA GLN A 143 8.74 -10.12 -0.96
C GLN A 143 8.94 -8.62 -1.18
N GLU A 144 8.50 -8.09 -2.32
CA GLU A 144 8.52 -6.65 -2.58
C GLU A 144 7.62 -5.88 -1.60
N TRP A 145 6.43 -6.42 -1.30
CA TRP A 145 5.53 -5.85 -0.29
C TRP A 145 6.21 -5.77 1.07
N ARG A 146 6.92 -6.83 1.49
CA ARG A 146 7.60 -6.91 2.78
C ARG A 146 8.63 -5.79 2.96
N ILE A 147 9.36 -5.42 1.92
CA ILE A 147 10.38 -4.35 1.98
C ILE A 147 9.71 -3.02 2.34
N ILE A 148 8.67 -2.63 1.59
CA ILE A 148 7.96 -1.37 1.85
C ILE A 148 7.16 -1.45 3.16
N GLN A 149 6.55 -2.60 3.46
CA GLN A 149 5.86 -2.84 4.71
C GLN A 149 6.77 -2.57 5.91
N GLN A 150 8.00 -3.09 5.91
CA GLN A 150 8.95 -2.86 6.99
C GLN A 150 9.33 -1.39 7.12
N GLN A 151 9.64 -0.72 6.01
CA GLN A 151 9.93 0.71 6.00
C GLN A 151 8.80 1.51 6.66
N TYR A 152 7.55 1.24 6.28
CA TYR A 152 6.37 1.96 6.78
C TYR A 152 5.82 1.41 8.09
N LEU A 153 6.38 0.36 8.68
CA LEU A 153 6.08 -0.03 10.07
C LEU A 153 6.86 0.82 11.07
N HIS A 154 7.97 1.43 10.66
CA HIS A 154 8.70 2.37 11.50
C HIS A 154 7.91 3.65 11.72
N PHE A 155 7.77 4.03 13.00
CA PHE A 155 7.06 5.24 13.40
C PHE A 155 7.71 6.52 12.84
N SER A 156 9.05 6.54 12.72
CA SER A 156 9.78 7.66 12.12
C SER A 156 9.34 7.93 10.70
N THR A 157 9.32 6.91 9.83
CA THR A 157 8.90 7.06 8.42
C THR A 157 7.49 7.63 8.30
N ARG A 158 6.54 7.14 9.10
CA ARG A 158 5.16 7.66 9.11
C ARG A 158 5.12 9.12 9.56
N ARG A 159 5.85 9.45 10.62
CA ARG A 159 5.93 10.81 11.17
C ARG A 159 6.54 11.77 10.15
N ASP A 160 7.61 11.37 9.49
CA ASP A 160 8.31 12.20 8.51
C ASP A 160 7.41 12.45 7.29
N PHE A 161 6.60 11.48 6.87
CA PHE A 161 5.57 11.70 5.85
C PHE A 161 4.49 12.69 6.33
N TYR A 162 3.96 12.54 7.55
CA TYR A 162 3.01 13.54 8.06
C TYR A 162 3.61 14.95 8.10
N GLN A 163 4.88 15.08 8.47
CA GLN A 163 5.58 16.36 8.47
C GLN A 163 5.75 16.93 7.06
N GLU A 164 6.04 16.10 6.07
CA GLU A 164 6.12 16.54 4.67
C GLU A 164 4.78 17.10 4.17
N ILE A 165 3.65 16.45 4.52
CA ILE A 165 2.32 16.93 4.13
C ILE A 165 2.00 18.31 4.75
N LEU A 166 2.58 18.62 5.91
CA LEU A 166 2.42 19.92 6.56
C LEU A 166 3.30 21.02 5.94
N GLN A 167 4.31 20.66 5.14
CA GLN A 167 5.28 21.60 4.56
C GLN A 167 4.92 21.94 3.11
N THR A 168 3.81 22.67 2.93
CA THR A 168 3.44 23.21 1.62
C THR A 168 4.39 24.34 1.22
N VAL A 169 4.62 24.47 -0.09
CA VAL A 169 5.36 25.59 -0.67
C VAL A 169 4.39 26.50 -1.42
N ALA A 170 4.52 27.81 -1.21
CA ALA A 170 3.81 28.80 -2.01
C ALA A 170 4.18 28.59 -3.48
N THR A 171 3.18 28.41 -4.34
CA THR A 171 3.46 28.35 -5.77
C THR A 171 3.98 29.72 -6.21
N PRO A 172 5.16 29.82 -6.86
CA PRO A 172 5.54 31.09 -7.45
C PRO A 172 4.49 31.43 -8.51
N VAL A 173 3.83 32.58 -8.33
CA VAL A 173 2.94 33.15 -9.35
C VAL A 173 3.77 33.26 -10.63
N GLN A 174 3.40 32.47 -11.65
CA GLN A 174 3.98 32.56 -13.00
C GLN A 174 3.56 33.87 -13.67
#